data_AF-A0A1T5E126-F1
#
_entry.id   AF-A0A1T5E126-F1
#
_cell.length_a   1.000
_cell.length_b   1.000
_cell.length_c   1.000
_cell.angle_alpha   90.00
_cell.angle_beta   90.00
_cell.angle_gamma   90.00
#
_symmetry.space_group_name_H-M   'P 1'
#
loop_
_entity.id
_entity.type
_entity.pdbx_description
1 polymer ?
#
loop_
_entity_poly.entity_id
_entity_poly.type
_entity_poly.pdbx_seq_one_letter_code
_entity_poly.pdbx_strand_id
1 'polypeptide(L)'
;MMSSKILLRIAAALIVVHLLGHSVGHSTWDEPEDPKMGAVVKVMKSYSANFMGASKTMAEYYHGYSLMIFGLFIMTILLLWSISGFVNEQKNIANKLLLPIGIIYILFGVVEFRYFFPFAAGISLCAGLCTLLAVIVNKK
;
A
#
# COMPACT_ATOMS: atom_id res chain seq x y z
N MET A 1 -10.50 -25.74 -5.86
CA MET A 1 -10.07 -24.81 -4.80
C MET A 1 -8.85 -24.05 -5.33
N MET A 2 -8.79 -22.72 -5.27
CA MET A 2 -7.60 -21.97 -5.73
C MET A 2 -6.38 -22.33 -4.87
N SER A 3 -5.20 -22.45 -5.48
CA SER A 3 -3.98 -22.71 -4.73
C SER A 3 -3.50 -21.45 -4.00
N SER A 4 -2.85 -21.63 -2.85
CA SER A 4 -2.23 -20.54 -2.07
C SER A 4 -1.31 -19.69 -2.94
N LYS A 5 -0.56 -20.32 -3.86
CA LYS A 5 0.29 -19.65 -4.84
C LYS A 5 -0.50 -18.63 -5.69
N ILE A 6 -1.65 -19.03 -6.25
CA ILE A 6 -2.45 -18.13 -7.10
C ILE A 6 -3.00 -16.96 -6.27
N LEU A 7 -3.50 -17.22 -5.06
CA LEU A 7 -4.00 -16.16 -4.16
C LEU A 7 -2.92 -15.11 -3.87
N LEU A 8 -1.69 -15.53 -3.61
CA LEU A 8 -0.57 -14.61 -3.38
C LEU A 8 -0.16 -13.83 -4.65
N ARG A 9 -0.25 -14.46 -5.83
CA ARG A 9 0.00 -13.77 -7.11
C ARG A 9 -1.06 -12.70 -7.38
N ILE A 10 -2.33 -12.98 -7.07
CA ILE A 10 -3.41 -11.99 -7.18
C ILE A 10 -3.20 -10.85 -6.19
N ALA A 11 -2.86 -11.15 -4.92
CA ALA A 11 -2.55 -10.11 -3.94
C ALA A 11 -1.39 -9.20 -4.43
N ALA A 12 -0.32 -9.78 -4.97
CA ALA A 12 0.78 -9.03 -5.54
C ALA A 12 0.33 -8.15 -6.74
N ALA A 13 -0.49 -8.69 -7.64
CA ALA A 13 -1.02 -7.93 -8.78
C ALA A 13 -1.92 -6.76 -8.34
N LEU A 14 -2.77 -6.97 -7.33
CA LEU A 14 -3.59 -5.91 -6.73
C LEU A 14 -2.72 -4.78 -6.17
N ILE A 15 -1.62 -5.12 -5.50
CA ILE A 15 -0.70 -4.11 -4.95
C ILE A 15 0.07 -3.38 -6.07
N VAL A 16 0.35 -4.03 -7.21
CA VAL A 16 0.86 -3.34 -8.41
C VAL A 16 -0.13 -2.29 -8.89
N VAL A 17 -1.41 -2.64 -9.02
CA VAL A 17 -2.46 -1.67 -9.36
C VAL A 17 -2.50 -0.53 -8.34
N HIS A 18 -2.33 -0.86 -7.05
CA HIS A 18 -2.30 0.15 -6.00
C HIS A 18 -1.12 1.12 -6.14
N LEU A 19 0.09 0.58 -6.41
CA LEU A 19 1.31 1.35 -6.64
C LEU A 19 1.15 2.31 -7.83
N LEU A 20 0.55 1.84 -8.92
CA LEU A 20 0.29 2.69 -10.09
C LEU A 20 -0.72 3.81 -9.76
N GLY A 21 -1.81 3.48 -9.06
CA GLY A 21 -2.78 4.48 -8.61
C GLY A 21 -2.15 5.54 -7.69
N HIS A 22 -1.31 5.12 -6.75
CA HIS A 22 -0.55 6.03 -5.89
C HIS A 22 0.48 6.86 -6.65
N SER A 23 1.07 6.32 -7.71
CA SER A 23 1.98 7.07 -8.60
C SER A 23 1.24 8.18 -9.34
N VAL A 24 0.04 7.90 -9.85
CA VAL A 24 -0.82 8.93 -10.45
C VAL A 24 -1.19 10.01 -9.41
N GLY A 25 -1.65 9.60 -8.22
CA GLY A 25 -1.98 10.55 -7.15
C GLY A 25 -0.79 11.41 -6.72
N HIS A 26 0.40 10.81 -6.64
CA HIS A 26 1.64 11.52 -6.34
C HIS A 26 2.03 12.55 -7.40
N SER A 27 1.75 12.28 -8.67
CA SER A 27 2.10 13.20 -9.76
C SER A 27 1.05 14.27 -10.01
N THR A 28 -0.14 14.18 -9.39
CA THR A 28 -1.28 15.07 -9.70
C THR A 28 -1.86 15.80 -8.49
N TRP A 29 -1.45 15.46 -7.25
CA TRP A 29 -2.04 16.04 -6.03
C TRP A 29 -1.91 17.56 -5.93
N ASP A 30 -0.90 18.16 -6.57
CA ASP A 30 -0.56 19.57 -6.44
C ASP A 30 -1.08 20.45 -7.58
N GLU A 31 -1.90 19.87 -8.46
CA GLU A 31 -2.64 20.56 -9.52
C GLU A 31 -4.16 20.32 -9.38
N PRO A 32 -4.77 20.67 -8.23
CA PRO A 32 -6.20 20.44 -8.03
C PRO A 32 -7.04 21.33 -8.94
N GLU A 33 -8.15 20.78 -9.47
CA GLU A 33 -9.10 21.53 -10.28
C GLU A 33 -9.82 22.64 -9.48
N ASP A 34 -10.09 22.41 -8.19
CA ASP A 34 -10.72 23.39 -7.30
C ASP A 34 -9.73 24.52 -6.95
N PRO A 35 -10.00 25.78 -7.33
CA PRO A 35 -9.13 26.92 -7.01
C PRO A 35 -8.88 27.11 -5.51
N LYS A 36 -9.84 26.73 -4.65
CA LYS A 36 -9.67 26.80 -3.19
C LYS A 36 -8.61 25.81 -2.72
N MET A 37 -8.59 24.60 -3.27
CA MET A 37 -7.52 23.65 -3.00
C MET A 37 -6.20 24.09 -3.62
N GLY A 38 -6.21 24.74 -4.78
CA GLY A 38 -5.01 25.36 -5.36
C GLY A 38 -4.37 26.37 -4.40
N ALA A 39 -5.18 27.17 -3.70
CA ALA A 39 -4.68 28.08 -2.67
C ALA A 39 -4.05 27.33 -1.48
N VAL A 40 -4.65 26.22 -1.03
CA VAL A 40 -4.09 25.37 0.05
C VAL A 40 -2.76 24.75 -0.38
N VAL A 41 -2.68 24.17 -1.59
CA VAL A 41 -1.44 23.60 -2.13
C VAL A 41 -0.35 24.66 -2.20
N LYS A 42 -0.68 25.88 -2.64
CA LYS A 42 0.27 27.00 -2.64
C LYS A 42 0.82 27.27 -1.25
N VAL A 43 -0.03 27.29 -0.22
CA VAL A 43 0.40 27.45 1.18
C VAL A 43 1.28 26.28 1.64
N MET A 44 0.89 25.03 1.34
CA MET A 44 1.67 23.82 1.69
C MET A 44 3.09 23.83 1.11
N LYS A 45 3.28 24.48 -0.04
CA LYS A 45 4.58 24.65 -0.71
C LYS A 45 5.37 25.88 -0.23
N SER A 46 4.72 26.85 0.42
CA SER A 46 5.32 28.18 0.67
C SER A 46 6.05 28.29 2.00
N TYR A 47 5.70 27.49 3.00
CA TYR A 47 6.23 27.63 4.36
C TYR A 47 6.90 26.35 4.82
N SER A 48 8.14 26.47 5.28
CA SER A 48 8.87 25.40 5.95
C SER A 48 8.69 25.49 7.47
N ALA A 49 8.71 24.33 8.13
CA ALA A 49 8.76 24.23 9.58
C ALA A 49 9.99 23.41 9.97
N ASN A 50 10.65 23.82 11.06
CA ASN A 50 11.72 23.03 11.67
C ASN A 50 11.09 21.91 12.50
N PHE A 51 11.31 20.67 12.11
CA PHE A 51 10.84 19.50 12.83
C PHE A 51 11.94 18.44 12.90
N MET A 52 12.28 18.01 14.12
CA MET A 52 13.34 17.03 14.40
C MET A 52 14.68 17.35 13.70
N GLY A 53 15.05 18.64 13.61
CA GLY A 53 16.31 19.09 13.01
C GLY A 53 16.30 19.25 11.48
N ALA A 54 15.17 18.99 10.80
CA ALA A 54 15.01 19.25 9.38
C ALA A 54 14.04 20.43 9.14
N SER A 55 14.39 21.32 8.20
CA SER A 55 13.50 22.39 7.74
C SER A 55 12.85 21.96 6.43
N LYS A 56 11.54 21.67 6.47
CA LYS A 56 10.79 21.17 5.32
C LYS A 56 9.39 21.77 5.25
N THR A 57 8.90 21.96 4.03
CA THR A 57 7.51 22.33 3.77
C THR A 57 6.59 21.14 3.95
N MET A 58 5.28 21.38 4.12
CA MET A 58 4.30 20.29 4.15
C MET A 58 4.25 19.53 2.82
N ALA A 59 4.48 20.21 1.70
CA ALA A 59 4.60 19.59 0.39
C ALA A 59 5.77 18.61 0.29
N GLU A 60 6.94 18.97 0.85
CA GLU A 60 8.10 18.07 0.88
C GLU A 60 7.86 16.84 1.76
N TYR A 61 7.19 17.00 2.91
CA TYR A 61 6.80 15.85 3.73
C TYR A 61 5.82 14.94 2.98
N TYR A 62 4.80 15.50 2.34
CA TYR A 62 3.84 14.74 1.54
C TYR A 62 4.53 13.95 0.43
N HIS A 63 5.46 14.59 -0.30
CA HIS A 63 6.28 13.94 -1.32
C HIS A 63 7.12 12.78 -0.73
N GLY A 64 7.84 13.04 0.37
CA GLY A 64 8.67 12.02 1.03
C GLY A 64 7.87 10.81 1.52
N TYR A 65 6.72 11.04 2.17
CA TYR A 65 5.82 9.96 2.60
C TYR A 65 5.31 9.15 1.42
N SER A 66 4.97 9.79 0.30
CA SER A 66 4.53 9.09 -0.90
C SER A 66 5.62 8.20 -1.48
N LEU A 67 6.88 8.64 -1.50
CA LEU A 67 8.00 7.81 -1.95
C LEU A 67 8.23 6.61 -1.02
N MET A 68 8.08 6.79 0.30
CA MET A 68 8.14 5.68 1.25
C MET A 68 7.04 4.65 1.00
N ILE A 69 5.82 5.10 0.68
CA ILE A 69 4.71 4.22 0.31
C ILE A 69 5.02 3.42 -0.96
N PHE A 70 5.66 4.02 -1.98
CA PHE A 70 6.09 3.27 -3.16
C PHE A 70 7.07 2.14 -2.78
N GLY A 71 8.06 2.45 -1.95
CA GLY A 71 9.00 1.47 -1.42
C GLY A 71 8.29 0.34 -0.67
N LEU A 72 7.31 0.66 0.17
CA LEU A 72 6.51 -0.31 0.91
C LEU A 72 5.71 -1.23 -0.02
N PHE A 73 5.08 -0.69 -1.06
CA PHE A 73 4.34 -1.49 -2.04
C PHE A 73 5.27 -2.38 -2.85
N ILE A 74 6.38 -1.85 -3.39
CA ILE A 74 7.38 -2.63 -4.13
C ILE A 74 7.91 -3.76 -3.26
N MET A 75 8.30 -3.47 -2.02
CA MET A 75 8.75 -4.49 -1.07
C MET A 75 7.67 -5.56 -0.86
N THR A 76 6.42 -5.17 -0.63
CA THR A 76 5.32 -6.13 -0.43
C THR A 76 5.09 -7.00 -1.66
N ILE A 77 5.10 -6.41 -2.86
CA ILE A 77 4.96 -7.13 -4.14
C ILE A 77 6.05 -8.20 -4.24
N LEU A 78 7.31 -7.83 -4.00
CA LEU A 78 8.46 -8.74 -4.07
C LEU A 78 8.36 -9.86 -3.01
N LEU A 79 7.93 -9.54 -1.79
CA LEU A 79 7.74 -10.51 -0.72
C LEU A 79 6.64 -11.53 -1.07
N LEU A 80 5.46 -11.06 -1.45
CA LEU A 80 4.34 -11.94 -1.83
C LEU A 80 4.71 -12.80 -3.06
N TRP A 81 5.39 -12.18 -4.04
CA TRP A 81 5.87 -12.88 -5.22
C TRP A 81 6.87 -13.99 -4.85
N SER A 82 7.83 -13.71 -3.97
CA SER A 82 8.83 -14.67 -3.52
C SER A 82 8.23 -15.79 -2.67
N ILE A 83 7.39 -15.44 -1.67
CA ILE A 83 6.73 -16.41 -0.79
C ILE A 83 5.87 -17.38 -1.58
N SER A 84 5.16 -16.90 -2.61
CA SER A 84 4.36 -17.79 -3.47
C SER A 84 5.17 -18.85 -4.22
N GLY A 85 6.50 -18.67 -4.34
CA GLY A 85 7.41 -19.64 -4.94
C GLY A 85 7.75 -20.82 -4.03
N PHE A 86 7.64 -20.67 -2.71
CA PHE A 86 7.95 -21.72 -1.72
C PHE A 86 6.80 -22.01 -0.73
N VAL A 87 5.60 -21.46 -0.98
CA VAL A 87 4.47 -21.47 -0.04
C VAL A 87 4.03 -22.88 0.34
N ASN A 88 4.14 -23.85 -0.57
CA ASN A 88 3.70 -25.23 -0.34
C ASN A 88 4.82 -26.09 0.29
N GLU A 89 6.07 -25.76 -0.01
CA GLU A 89 7.27 -26.46 0.40
C GLU A 89 7.64 -26.11 1.85
N GLN A 90 7.44 -24.85 2.25
CA GLN A 90 7.78 -24.34 3.58
C GLN A 90 6.59 -23.67 4.27
N LYS A 91 5.48 -24.42 4.41
CA LYS A 91 4.18 -23.93 4.90
C LYS A 91 4.27 -23.11 6.20
N ASN A 92 5.01 -23.59 7.20
CA ASN A 92 5.10 -22.91 8.50
C ASN A 92 5.79 -21.55 8.40
N ILE A 93 6.88 -21.46 7.64
CA ILE A 93 7.62 -20.21 7.46
C ILE A 93 6.78 -19.24 6.62
N ALA A 94 6.22 -19.71 5.50
CA ALA A 94 5.35 -18.91 4.65
C ALA A 94 4.18 -18.33 5.44
N ASN A 95 3.45 -19.16 6.20
CA ASN A 95 2.29 -18.70 6.98
C ASN A 95 2.65 -17.66 8.06
N LYS A 96 3.82 -17.78 8.71
CA LYS A 96 4.29 -16.80 9.69
C LYS A 96 4.60 -15.44 9.07
N LEU A 97 5.05 -15.41 7.81
CA LEU A 97 5.31 -14.17 7.07
C LEU A 97 4.02 -13.58 6.48
N LEU A 98 3.12 -14.41 5.98
CA LEU A 98 1.88 -13.97 5.33
C LEU A 98 0.86 -13.39 6.31
N LEU A 99 0.79 -13.93 7.54
CA LEU A 99 -0.17 -13.47 8.54
C LEU A 99 -0.04 -11.96 8.85
N PRO A 100 1.14 -11.42 9.23
CA PRO A 100 1.28 -9.99 9.48
C PRO A 100 1.05 -9.14 8.23
N ILE A 101 1.49 -9.59 7.04
CA ILE A 101 1.24 -8.88 5.78
C ILE A 101 -0.27 -8.75 5.53
N GLY A 102 -1.00 -9.85 5.64
CA GLY A 102 -2.44 -9.87 5.44
C GLY A 102 -3.17 -8.95 6.42
N ILE A 103 -2.84 -9.01 7.72
CA ILE A 103 -3.46 -8.17 8.76
C ILE A 103 -3.19 -6.69 8.49
N ILE A 104 -1.95 -6.31 8.15
CA ILE A 104 -1.61 -4.90 7.87
C ILE A 104 -2.35 -4.39 6.64
N TYR A 105 -2.54 -5.19 5.59
CA TYR A 105 -3.32 -4.76 4.44
C TYR A 105 -4.81 -4.61 4.73
N ILE A 106 -5.37 -5.40 5.66
CA ILE A 106 -6.73 -5.15 6.16
C ILE A 106 -6.78 -3.80 6.90
N LEU A 107 -5.79 -3.52 7.75
CA LEU A 107 -5.70 -2.24 8.46
C LEU A 107 -5.57 -1.06 7.48
N PHE A 108 -4.71 -1.17 6.47
CA PHE A 108 -4.57 -0.16 5.41
C PHE A 108 -5.90 0.08 4.70
N GLY A 109 -6.60 -0.98 4.33
CA GLY A 109 -7.93 -0.86 3.73
C GLY A 109 -8.93 -0.10 4.60
N VAL A 110 -8.93 -0.32 5.91
CA VAL A 110 -9.79 0.44 6.85
C VAL A 110 -9.39 1.91 6.92
N VAL A 111 -8.10 2.21 7.00
CA VAL A 111 -7.59 3.60 7.03
C VAL A 111 -7.92 4.31 5.71
N GLU A 112 -7.69 3.66 4.58
CA GLU A 112 -7.99 4.16 3.24
C GLU A 112 -9.48 4.44 3.06
N PHE A 113 -10.34 3.57 3.57
CA PHE A 113 -11.78 3.79 3.52
C PHE A 113 -12.20 5.04 4.30
N ARG A 114 -11.53 5.30 5.43
CA ARG A 114 -11.90 6.38 6.36
C ARG A 114 -11.36 7.76 5.95
N TYR A 115 -10.16 7.81 5.38
CA TYR A 115 -9.40 9.05 5.15
C TYR A 115 -9.07 9.33 3.69
N PHE A 116 -9.19 8.34 2.81
CA PHE A 116 -8.86 8.47 1.39
C PHE A 116 -10.11 8.24 0.56
N PHE A 117 -10.24 7.10 -0.12
CA PHE A 117 -11.39 6.80 -0.98
C PHE A 117 -11.62 5.29 -1.16
N PRO A 118 -12.86 4.87 -1.48
CA PRO A 118 -13.24 3.45 -1.48
C PRO A 118 -12.46 2.55 -2.44
N PHE A 119 -11.96 3.09 -3.56
CA PHE A 119 -11.23 2.29 -4.53
C PHE A 119 -9.87 1.81 -3.98
N ALA A 120 -9.08 2.70 -3.37
CA ALA A 120 -7.84 2.33 -2.67
C ALA A 120 -8.11 1.29 -1.58
N ALA A 121 -9.12 1.57 -0.74
CA ALA A 121 -9.53 0.69 0.34
C ALA A 121 -9.90 -0.72 -0.15
N GLY A 122 -10.68 -0.82 -1.23
CA GLY A 122 -11.06 -2.08 -1.83
C GLY A 122 -9.87 -2.90 -2.31
N ILE A 123 -8.86 -2.26 -2.90
CA ILE A 123 -7.63 -2.92 -3.34
C ILE A 123 -6.87 -3.49 -2.14
N SER A 124 -6.64 -2.69 -1.10
CA SER A 124 -5.92 -3.14 0.10
C SER A 124 -6.66 -4.25 0.84
N LEU A 125 -7.98 -4.13 1.01
CA LEU A 125 -8.81 -5.18 1.62
C LEU A 125 -8.74 -6.47 0.82
N CYS A 126 -8.90 -6.42 -0.51
CA CYS A 126 -8.82 -7.59 -1.36
C CYS A 126 -7.42 -8.24 -1.30
N ALA A 127 -6.34 -7.46 -1.33
CA ALA A 127 -4.98 -7.97 -1.21
C ALA A 127 -4.75 -8.64 0.16
N GLY A 128 -5.23 -8.02 1.24
CA GLY A 128 -5.18 -8.57 2.60
C GLY A 128 -5.97 -9.87 2.71
N LEU A 129 -7.20 -9.90 2.20
CA LEU A 129 -8.07 -11.08 2.19
C LEU A 129 -7.46 -12.22 1.37
N CYS A 130 -6.95 -11.97 0.16
CA CYS A 130 -6.26 -12.98 -0.64
C CYS A 130 -5.04 -13.56 0.12
N THR A 131 -4.27 -12.70 0.79
CA THR A 131 -3.11 -13.11 1.59
C THR A 131 -3.50 -13.99 2.78
N LEU A 132 -4.56 -13.61 3.52
CA LEU A 132 -5.06 -14.39 4.67
C LEU A 132 -5.73 -15.71 4.23
N LEU A 133 -6.48 -15.69 3.13
CA LEU A 133 -7.06 -16.89 2.54
C LEU A 133 -5.97 -17.87 2.09
N ALA A 134 -4.84 -17.37 1.58
CA ALA A 134 -3.70 -18.23 1.24
C ALA A 134 -3.18 -18.98 2.47
N VAL A 135 -3.11 -18.34 3.65
CA VAL A 135 -2.73 -19.02 4.91
C VAL A 135 -3.72 -20.13 5.28
N ILE A 136 -5.03 -19.86 5.15
CA ILE A 136 -6.08 -20.84 5.49
C ILE A 136 -6.04 -22.03 4.54
N VAL A 137 -5.89 -21.79 3.23
CA VAL A 137 -5.80 -22.85 2.21
C VAL A 137 -4.51 -23.64 2.36
N ASN A 138 -3.40 -22.99 2.69
CA ASN A 138 -2.09 -23.65 2.83
C ASN A 138 -2.00 -24.58 4.06
N LYS A 139 -2.84 -24.34 5.08
CA LYS A 139 -2.95 -25.21 6.27
C LYS A 139 -3.68 -26.52 5.99
N LYS A 140 -4.49 -26.59 4.94
CA LYS A 140 -5.06 -27.84 4.44
C LYS A 140 -4.01 -28.63 3.66
#